data_AF-A0A920PMK5-F1
#
_entry.id   AF-A0A920PMK5-F1
#
_cell.length_a   1.000
_cell.length_b   1.000
_cell.length_c   1.000
_cell.angle_alpha   90.00
_cell.angle_beta   90.00
_cell.angle_gamma   90.00
#
_symmetry.space_group_name_H-M   'P 1'
#
loop_
_entity.id
_entity.type
_entity.pdbx_description
1 polymer ?
#
loop_
_entity_poly.entity_id
_entity_poly.type
_entity_poly.pdbx_seq_one_letter_code
_entity_poly.pdbx_strand_id
1 'polypeptide(L)'
;MTPAPALALRFKENAEPEIMALSACGGDVIPQGILQMFLNVVEAGLSLQQAVEAPRIATLSFPDSFFPHVHDPGRLHVESRIPDAVRQSLAKRGHKVSVWPDYEFDASGTALVSDLKPPVPAGRVLGGAADPRRTLYALGR
;
A
#
# COMPACT_ATOMS: atom_id res chain seq x y z
N MET A 1 -7.98 15.96 7.98
CA MET A 1 -7.71 14.66 8.62
C MET A 1 -7.70 13.60 7.53
N THR A 2 -6.69 12.73 7.45
CA THR A 2 -6.66 11.62 6.48
C THR A 2 -6.56 10.22 7.12
N PRO A 3 -7.30 9.87 8.19
CA PRO A 3 -7.50 8.46 8.53
C PRO A 3 -8.38 7.80 7.45
N ALA A 4 -7.92 6.70 6.87
CA ALA A 4 -8.66 5.96 5.84
C ALA A 4 -8.48 4.44 6.03
N PRO A 5 -9.10 3.83 7.06
CA PRO A 5 -9.12 2.37 7.16
C PRO A 5 -9.92 1.77 5.99
N ALA A 6 -9.54 0.57 5.54
CA ALA A 6 -10.23 -0.10 4.45
C ALA A 6 -10.51 -1.58 4.77
N LEU A 7 -11.65 -2.07 4.27
CA LEU A 7 -12.05 -3.47 4.33
C LEU A 7 -12.43 -3.91 2.92
N ALA A 8 -11.77 -4.95 2.40
CA ALA A 8 -12.11 -5.57 1.13
C ALA A 8 -12.78 -6.92 1.38
N LEU A 9 -13.82 -7.21 0.60
CA LEU A 9 -14.62 -8.43 0.67
C LEU A 9 -14.62 -9.13 -0.69
N ARG A 10 -14.36 -10.43 -0.70
CA ARG A 10 -14.53 -11.28 -1.90
C ARG A 10 -15.65 -12.28 -1.66
N PHE A 11 -16.71 -12.14 -2.44
CA PHE A 11 -17.88 -13.01 -2.38
C PHE A 11 -17.74 -14.18 -3.36
N LYS A 12 -18.20 -15.36 -2.92
CA LYS A 12 -18.38 -16.55 -3.74
C LYS A 12 -19.79 -17.09 -3.49
N GLU A 13 -20.37 -17.72 -4.50
CA GLU A 13 -21.71 -18.28 -4.39
C GLU A 13 -21.76 -19.34 -3.27
N ASN A 14 -22.78 -19.24 -2.40
CA ASN A 14 -23.01 -20.16 -1.28
C ASN A 14 -21.82 -20.33 -0.30
N ALA A 15 -20.95 -19.32 -0.17
CA ALA A 15 -19.84 -19.33 0.77
C ALA A 15 -19.76 -18.03 1.59
N GLU A 16 -19.16 -18.11 2.78
CA GLU A 16 -18.81 -16.90 3.52
C GLU A 16 -17.79 -16.04 2.73
N PRO A 17 -17.89 -14.71 2.79
CA PRO A 17 -16.93 -13.85 2.11
C PRO A 17 -15.54 -13.96 2.73
N GLU A 18 -14.54 -13.94 1.87
CA GLU A 18 -13.15 -13.73 2.26
C GLU A 18 -12.95 -12.25 2.59
N ILE A 19 -12.14 -11.98 3.61
CA ILE A 19 -11.98 -10.66 4.19
C ILE A 19 -10.50 -10.24 4.14
N MET A 20 -10.28 -8.97 3.87
CA MET A 20 -8.97 -8.31 3.98
C MET A 20 -9.14 -6.96 4.66
N ALA A 21 -8.62 -6.82 5.87
CA ALA A 21 -8.54 -5.57 6.60
C ALA A 21 -7.21 -4.89 6.28
N LEU A 22 -7.27 -3.63 5.86
CA LEU A 22 -6.15 -2.86 5.32
C LEU A 22 -6.02 -1.55 6.10
N SER A 23 -4.79 -1.19 6.43
CA SER A 23 -4.48 0.05 7.13
C SER A 23 -3.20 0.68 6.60
N ALA A 24 -3.10 1.99 6.72
CA ALA A 24 -1.89 2.74 6.43
C ALA A 24 -1.80 4.01 7.26
N CYS A 25 -0.59 4.56 7.40
CA CYS A 25 -0.31 5.86 8.00
C CYS A 25 0.62 6.67 7.09
N GLY A 26 0.56 8.01 7.17
CA GLY A 26 1.35 8.90 6.30
C GLY A 26 0.58 10.06 5.65
N GLY A 27 -0.60 10.42 6.14
CA GLY A 27 -1.35 11.54 5.57
C GLY A 27 -1.87 11.25 4.16
N ASP A 28 -1.55 12.09 3.18
CA ASP A 28 -2.07 11.95 1.81
C ASP A 28 -1.53 10.73 1.05
N VAL A 29 -0.50 10.06 1.57
CA VAL A 29 -0.03 8.79 1.02
C VAL A 29 -0.75 7.56 1.59
N ILE A 30 -1.67 7.73 2.56
CA ILE A 30 -2.49 6.64 3.13
C ILE A 30 -3.31 5.93 2.04
N PRO A 31 -4.20 6.61 1.29
CA PRO A 31 -4.99 5.93 0.26
C PRO A 31 -4.11 5.36 -0.87
N GLN A 32 -3.00 6.04 -1.18
CA GLN A 32 -2.05 5.59 -2.21
C GLN A 32 -1.35 4.28 -1.80
N GLY A 33 -0.93 4.18 -0.53
CA GLY A 33 -0.31 2.98 0.03
C GLY A 33 -1.29 1.81 0.13
N ILE A 34 -2.52 2.06 0.58
CA ILE A 34 -3.58 1.04 0.65
C ILE A 34 -3.88 0.47 -0.74
N LEU A 35 -4.02 1.33 -1.75
CA LEU A 35 -4.29 0.90 -3.12
C LEU A 35 -3.16 0.02 -3.66
N GLN A 36 -1.91 0.45 -3.52
CA GLN A 36 -0.75 -0.32 -3.98
C GLN A 36 -0.65 -1.67 -3.26
N MET A 37 -0.77 -1.68 -1.93
CA MET A 37 -0.74 -2.90 -1.13
C MET A 37 -1.88 -3.87 -1.52
N PHE A 38 -3.10 -3.36 -1.70
CA PHE A 38 -4.24 -4.16 -2.13
C PHE A 38 -4.00 -4.80 -3.51
N LEU A 39 -3.60 -4.00 -4.51
CA LEU A 39 -3.32 -4.47 -5.87
C LEU A 39 -2.16 -5.48 -5.88
N ASN A 40 -1.14 -5.27 -5.05
CA ASN A 40 -0.05 -6.22 -4.91
C ASN A 40 -0.53 -7.61 -4.47
N VAL A 41 -1.54 -7.69 -3.59
CA VAL A 41 -2.13 -8.97 -3.18
C VAL A 41 -3.05 -9.52 -4.27
N VAL A 42 -4.01 -8.72 -4.75
CA VAL A 42 -5.11 -9.24 -5.58
C VAL A 42 -4.76 -9.39 -7.07
N GLU A 43 -3.91 -8.53 -7.60
CA GLU A 43 -3.54 -8.49 -9.01
C GLU A 43 -2.17 -9.14 -9.24
N ALA A 44 -1.16 -8.74 -8.45
CA ALA A 44 0.19 -9.28 -8.60
C ALA A 44 0.40 -10.64 -7.90
N GLY A 45 -0.58 -11.10 -7.10
CA GLY A 45 -0.54 -12.39 -6.42
C GLY A 45 0.59 -12.50 -5.38
N LEU A 46 1.09 -11.37 -4.88
CA LEU A 46 2.14 -11.37 -3.86
C LEU A 46 1.61 -11.90 -2.54
N SER A 47 2.47 -12.58 -1.77
CA SER A 47 2.16 -12.89 -0.37
C SER A 47 1.94 -11.60 0.42
N LEU A 48 1.24 -11.70 1.56
CA LEU A 48 0.87 -10.52 2.35
C LEU A 48 2.08 -9.64 2.72
N GLN A 49 3.19 -10.27 3.15
CA GLN A 49 4.41 -9.55 3.53
C GLN A 49 5.12 -8.96 2.30
N GLN A 50 5.20 -9.69 1.19
CA GLN A 50 5.76 -9.15 -0.06
C GLN A 50 4.95 -7.96 -0.58
N ALA A 51 3.61 -8.00 -0.47
CA ALA A 51 2.75 -6.92 -0.91
C ALA A 51 2.97 -5.61 -0.12
N VAL A 52 3.26 -5.75 1.18
CA VAL A 52 3.63 -4.65 2.06
C VAL A 52 5.04 -4.12 1.76
N GLU A 53 6.01 -5.02 1.55
CA GLU A 53 7.41 -4.66 1.32
C GLU A 53 7.72 -4.15 -0.07
N ALA A 54 6.86 -4.45 -1.05
CA ALA A 54 6.98 -4.00 -2.42
C ALA A 54 7.24 -2.48 -2.48
N PRO A 55 8.12 -2.04 -3.40
CA PRO A 55 8.50 -0.64 -3.47
C PRO A 55 7.34 0.22 -3.99
N ARG A 56 7.27 1.46 -3.53
CA ARG A 56 6.11 2.33 -3.69
C ARG A 56 6.42 3.59 -4.47
N ILE A 57 5.32 4.13 -4.97
CA ILE A 57 5.24 5.48 -5.53
C ILE A 57 4.23 6.31 -4.76
N ALA A 58 4.41 7.63 -4.76
CA ALA A 58 3.44 8.57 -4.23
C ALA A 58 3.43 9.87 -5.05
N THR A 59 2.25 10.31 -5.47
CA THR A 59 2.08 11.61 -6.13
C THR A 59 1.69 12.68 -5.11
N LEU A 60 2.18 13.90 -5.32
CA LEU A 60 1.75 15.12 -4.62
C LEU A 60 1.16 16.14 -5.61
N SER A 61 0.66 15.65 -6.75
CA SER A 61 0.03 16.47 -7.79
C SER A 61 -1.42 16.84 -7.43
N PHE A 62 -1.64 17.22 -6.17
CA PHE A 62 -2.87 17.74 -5.59
C PHE A 62 -2.50 18.64 -4.39
N PRO A 63 -3.39 19.53 -3.93
CA PRO A 63 -3.14 20.33 -2.72
C PRO A 63 -3.00 19.44 -1.49
N ASP A 64 -1.88 19.54 -0.79
CA ASP A 64 -1.60 18.77 0.44
C ASP A 64 -2.68 19.05 1.51
N SER A 65 -3.09 18.02 2.26
CA SER A 65 -4.04 18.13 3.38
C SER A 65 -3.50 18.94 4.57
N PHE A 66 -2.19 19.06 4.73
CA PHE A 66 -1.53 19.76 5.82
C PHE A 66 -1.19 21.20 5.42
N PHE A 67 -1.39 22.15 6.34
CA PHE A 67 -1.00 23.55 6.13
C PHE A 67 0.51 23.66 5.83
N PRO A 68 0.95 24.44 4.82
CA PRO A 68 0.20 25.46 4.08
C PRO A 68 -0.45 24.99 2.76
N HIS A 69 -0.80 23.70 2.64
CA HIS A 69 -1.44 23.10 1.46
C HIS A 69 -0.60 23.23 0.19
N VAL A 70 0.70 22.94 0.34
CA VAL A 70 1.64 22.97 -0.80
C VAL A 70 1.12 22.06 -1.90
N HIS A 71 1.17 22.55 -3.13
CA HIS A 71 0.80 21.78 -4.31
C HIS A 71 2.01 21.74 -5.25
N ASP A 72 2.47 20.54 -5.61
CA ASP A 72 3.56 20.35 -6.57
C ASP A 72 3.08 19.54 -7.80
N PRO A 73 2.49 20.22 -8.79
CA PRO A 73 1.94 19.57 -9.99
C PRO A 73 2.97 18.67 -10.68
N GLY A 74 2.56 17.43 -10.97
CA GLY A 74 3.39 16.43 -11.64
C GLY A 74 4.47 15.77 -10.78
N ARG A 75 4.58 16.12 -9.49
CA ARG A 75 5.50 15.47 -8.55
C ARG A 75 5.14 14.00 -8.38
N LEU A 76 6.12 13.12 -8.61
CA LEU A 76 6.01 11.70 -8.34
C LEU A 76 7.23 11.24 -7.55
N HIS A 77 7.02 10.85 -6.30
CA HIS A 77 8.02 10.17 -5.49
C HIS A 77 8.05 8.68 -5.84
N VAL A 78 9.26 8.12 -5.94
CA VAL A 78 9.50 6.75 -6.37
C VAL A 78 10.66 6.17 -5.56
N GLU A 79 10.46 5.06 -4.85
CA GLU A 79 11.54 4.40 -4.10
C GLU A 79 12.68 3.90 -5.01
N SER A 80 13.91 3.87 -4.48
CA SER A 80 15.09 3.54 -5.26
C SER A 80 15.15 2.09 -5.75
N ARG A 81 14.41 1.20 -5.09
CA ARG A 81 14.21 -0.21 -5.47
C ARG A 81 13.41 -0.38 -6.76
N ILE A 82 12.68 0.64 -7.22
CA ILE A 82 12.07 0.62 -8.55
C ILE A 82 13.18 0.84 -9.59
N PRO A 83 13.31 -0.04 -10.61
CA PRO A 83 14.43 0.01 -11.55
C PRO A 83 14.60 1.38 -12.20
N ASP A 84 15.85 1.80 -12.37
CA ASP A 84 16.16 3.13 -12.92
C ASP A 84 15.53 3.37 -14.30
N ALA A 85 15.51 2.35 -15.15
CA ALA A 85 14.86 2.40 -16.45
C ALA A 85 13.36 2.77 -16.36
N VAL A 86 12.64 2.27 -15.34
CA VAL A 86 11.24 2.61 -15.10
C VAL A 86 11.12 4.07 -14.67
N ARG A 87 11.99 4.53 -13.75
CA ARG A 87 12.01 5.94 -13.29
C ARG A 87 12.28 6.91 -14.43
N GLN A 88 13.26 6.61 -15.29
CA GLN A 88 13.55 7.39 -16.48
C GLN A 88 12.38 7.38 -17.48
N SER A 89 11.72 6.24 -17.66
CA SER A 89 10.53 6.16 -18.52
C SER A 89 9.38 7.01 -17.99
N LEU A 90 9.20 7.11 -16.67
CA LEU A 90 8.21 8.00 -16.06
C LEU A 90 8.57 9.48 -16.29
N ALA A 91 9.85 9.83 -16.11
CA ALA A 91 10.31 11.19 -16.38
C ALA A 91 10.09 11.60 -17.85
N LYS A 92 10.36 10.70 -18.81
CA LYS A 92 10.09 10.91 -20.25
C LYS A 92 8.61 11.11 -20.57
N ARG A 93 7.70 10.63 -19.72
CA ARG A 93 6.24 10.84 -19.82
C ARG A 93 5.77 12.14 -19.17
N GLY A 94 6.69 12.95 -18.62
CA GLY A 94 6.40 14.26 -18.03
C GLY A 94 6.28 14.27 -16.51
N HIS A 95 6.52 13.15 -15.81
CA HIS A 95 6.53 13.13 -14.35
C HIS A 95 7.79 13.82 -13.79
N LYS A 96 7.62 14.69 -12.79
CA LYS A 96 8.72 15.25 -12.00
C LYS A 96 9.15 14.22 -10.95
N VAL A 97 9.93 13.24 -11.39
CA VAL A 97 10.38 12.13 -10.54
C VAL A 97 11.33 12.62 -9.45
N SER A 98 11.00 12.29 -8.20
CA SER A 98 11.86 12.43 -7.03
C SER A 98 12.17 11.04 -6.49
N VAL A 99 13.45 10.70 -6.34
CA VAL A 99 13.84 9.36 -5.90
C VAL A 99 13.97 9.34 -4.39
N TRP A 100 13.21 8.46 -3.77
CA TRP A 100 13.32 8.13 -2.35
C TRP A 100 14.32 6.97 -2.15
N PRO A 101 15.00 6.89 -1.00
CA PRO A 101 15.84 5.74 -0.65
C PRO A 101 15.02 4.44 -0.51
N ASP A 102 15.74 3.33 -0.34
CA ASP A 102 15.12 2.02 -0.09
C ASP A 102 14.38 2.05 1.25
N TYR A 103 13.12 1.60 1.25
CA TYR A 103 12.27 1.57 2.44
C TYR A 103 12.08 2.96 3.07
N GLU A 104 11.77 3.95 2.25
CA GLU A 104 11.50 5.33 2.70
C GLU A 104 10.33 5.40 3.72
N PHE A 105 10.58 6.04 4.85
CA PHE A 105 9.63 6.23 5.94
C PHE A 105 8.34 6.96 5.49
N ASP A 106 8.49 7.94 4.60
CA ASP A 106 7.38 8.73 4.05
C ASP A 106 6.58 8.00 2.96
N ALA A 107 7.02 6.83 2.50
CA ALA A 107 6.33 6.04 1.49
C ALA A 107 5.11 5.28 2.03
N SER A 108 4.38 5.85 2.99
CA SER A 108 3.27 5.22 3.74
C SER A 108 3.76 4.10 4.66
N GLY A 109 3.09 3.85 5.79
CA GLY A 109 3.35 2.69 6.65
C GLY A 109 2.13 1.80 6.68
N THR A 110 2.16 0.68 5.96
CA THR A 110 0.97 -0.16 5.75
C THR A 110 0.94 -1.42 6.63
N ALA A 111 -0.25 -1.89 6.98
CA ALA A 111 -0.43 -3.20 7.59
C ALA A 111 -1.75 -3.82 7.14
N LEU A 112 -1.80 -5.14 7.08
CA LEU A 112 -3.00 -5.86 6.67
C LEU A 112 -3.17 -7.18 7.44
N VAL A 113 -4.42 -7.62 7.55
CA VAL A 113 -4.80 -8.97 7.95
C VAL A 113 -5.79 -9.51 6.94
N SER A 114 -5.62 -10.76 6.50
CA SER A 114 -6.49 -11.39 5.50
C SER A 114 -6.65 -12.88 5.72
N ASP A 115 -7.74 -13.44 5.21
CA ASP A 115 -7.89 -14.89 5.05
C ASP A 115 -6.79 -15.44 4.11
N LEU A 116 -6.04 -16.45 4.57
CA LEU A 116 -5.02 -17.15 3.77
C LEU A 116 -5.62 -18.19 2.82
N LYS A 117 -6.86 -18.60 3.11
CA LYS A 117 -7.64 -19.54 2.31
C LYS A 117 -9.12 -19.21 2.48
N PRO A 118 -10.00 -19.63 1.56
CA PRO A 118 -11.43 -19.44 1.72
C PRO A 118 -11.93 -19.93 3.09
N PRO A 119 -12.78 -19.14 3.79
CA PRO A 119 -13.33 -19.52 5.08
C PRO A 119 -14.12 -20.82 4.96
N VAL A 120 -14.07 -21.63 6.00
CA VAL A 120 -14.85 -22.89 6.12
C VAL A 120 -15.67 -22.84 7.41
N PRO A 121 -16.72 -23.67 7.56
CA PRO A 121 -17.55 -23.65 8.78
C PRO A 121 -16.77 -23.88 10.08
N ALA A 122 -15.63 -24.58 10.03
CA ALA A 122 -14.74 -24.80 11.16
C ALA A 122 -13.95 -23.54 11.59
N GLY A 123 -13.93 -22.49 10.75
CA GLY A 123 -13.29 -21.21 11.04
C GLY A 123 -12.46 -20.64 9.89
N ARG A 124 -11.71 -19.59 10.22
CA ARG A 124 -10.81 -18.85 9.33
C ARG A 124 -9.37 -19.16 9.64
N VAL A 125 -8.52 -19.12 8.62
CA VAL A 125 -7.06 -19.12 8.80
C VAL A 125 -6.55 -17.78 8.31
N LEU A 126 -6.02 -16.99 9.23
CA LEU A 126 -5.64 -15.60 9.00
C LEU A 126 -4.13 -15.47 8.86
N GLY A 127 -3.71 -14.52 8.04
CA GLY A 127 -2.33 -14.05 7.93
C GLY A 127 -2.28 -12.55 8.13
N GLY A 128 -1.18 -12.07 8.73
CA GLY A 128 -0.92 -10.66 8.94
C GLY A 128 0.41 -10.24 8.32
N ALA A 129 0.50 -8.98 7.90
CA ALA A 129 1.73 -8.38 7.42
C ALA A 129 1.84 -6.93 7.90
N ALA A 130 3.07 -6.47 8.12
CA ALA A 130 3.36 -5.14 8.62
C ALA A 130 4.62 -4.58 7.97
N ASP A 131 4.61 -3.27 7.75
CA ASP A 131 5.62 -2.59 6.94
C ASP A 131 6.91 -2.29 7.69
N PRO A 132 8.08 -2.73 7.17
CA PRO A 132 9.36 -2.48 7.81
C PRO A 132 9.82 -1.02 7.73
N ARG A 133 9.19 -0.17 6.90
CA ARG A 133 9.51 1.26 6.78
C ARG A 133 9.23 2.05 8.06
N ARG A 134 8.36 1.52 8.91
CA ARG A 134 7.97 2.13 10.20
C ARG A 134 8.00 1.07 11.30
N THR A 135 7.86 1.50 12.55
CA THR A 135 7.78 0.60 13.70
C THR A 135 6.41 -0.10 13.76
N LEU A 136 6.16 -1.01 12.81
CA LEU A 136 4.93 -1.80 12.68
C LEU A 136 5.27 -3.29 12.78
N TYR A 137 4.37 -4.08 13.40
CA TYR A 137 4.55 -5.52 13.58
C TYR A 137 3.24 -6.26 13.36
N ALA A 138 3.32 -7.44 12.73
CA ALA A 138 2.23 -8.40 12.66
C ALA A 138 2.51 -9.54 13.64
N LEU A 139 1.52 -9.87 14.47
CA LEU A 139 1.59 -10.93 15.47
C LEU A 139 0.33 -11.81 15.35
N GLY A 140 0.51 -13.13 15.46
CA GLY A 140 -0.56 -14.12 15.34
C GLY A 140 -0.19 -15.42 16.04
N ARG A 141 -1.19 -16.29 16.23
CA ARG A 141 -1.05 -17.62 16.85
C ARG A 141 -1.97 -18.63 16.19
#